data_AF-A0A673NCB6-F1
#
_entry.id   AF-A0A673NCB6-F1
#
_cell.length_a   1.000
_cell.length_b   1.000
_cell.length_c   1.000
_cell.angle_alpha   90.00
_cell.angle_beta   90.00
_cell.angle_gamma   90.00
#
_symmetry.space_group_name_H-M   'P 1'
#
loop_
_entity.id
_entity.type
_entity.pdbx_description
1 polymer ?
#
loop_
_entity_poly.entity_id
_entity_poly.type
_entity_poly.pdbx_seq_one_letter_code
_entity_poly.pdbx_strand_id
1 'polypeptide(L)'
;MTFFRRLLRRRLHPWKLAIVALVCVTFLFLMQREVVSQSPQDEPWLKWIVEKRDSVLEMVMGAMNNFRDAMPKMQIKAPVRKQDSEGSLACLSGYYTAAELRPVLERPPQNPSAPGASGKAFHTDNLSLSEQKEKERGEEKHCFNLYASDQISLSRDLGPDTRPPEYVPPTFRRCPPLPTTSVIIVFHNEVWSTLLRTVYSALHTSPALLLKEIILVDDASSDERLKDELDEYLKQLHIARVVRQQERKGLITARLLGASVASGETLTFLDAHCKSYCTSDLPNCMKPSPYGQHHNRGDFDWGLSFGWETLPDHEKRRRRDETYPIK
;
A
#
# COMPACT_ATOMS: atom_id res chain seq x y z
N MET A 1 21.62 12.33 -74.18
CA MET A 1 22.14 11.40 -75.22
C MET A 1 23.44 12.02 -75.70
N THR A 2 24.66 11.54 -75.47
CA THR A 2 25.24 10.24 -75.89
C THR A 2 26.66 10.05 -75.32
N PHE A 3 26.90 10.18 -74.01
CA PHE A 3 28.22 9.83 -73.44
C PHE A 3 28.16 8.89 -72.23
N PHE A 4 27.07 8.93 -71.47
CA PHE A 4 26.80 8.00 -70.35
C PHE A 4 26.56 6.53 -70.77
N ARG A 5 26.49 6.22 -72.06
CA ARG A 5 26.17 4.86 -72.56
C ARG A 5 27.39 4.06 -73.08
N ARG A 6 28.63 4.53 -72.91
CA ARG A 6 29.82 3.77 -73.37
C ARG A 6 30.84 3.37 -72.30
N LEU A 7 30.75 3.88 -71.06
CA LEU A 7 31.68 3.45 -70.00
C LEU A 7 31.10 2.45 -69.00
N LEU A 8 29.80 2.14 -69.06
CA LEU A 8 29.17 1.06 -68.28
C LEU A 8 29.28 -0.31 -68.97
N ARG A 9 30.34 -0.53 -69.74
CA ARG A 9 30.65 -1.83 -70.36
C ARG A 9 32.13 -2.15 -70.29
N ARG A 10 32.68 -2.19 -69.08
CA ARG A 10 33.80 -3.08 -68.78
C ARG A 10 33.51 -3.78 -67.47
N ARG A 11 33.32 -5.10 -67.56
CA ARG A 11 33.23 -6.02 -66.42
C ARG A 11 34.32 -5.64 -65.41
N LEU A 12 33.93 -5.03 -64.29
CA LEU A 12 34.77 -5.06 -63.09
C LEU A 12 34.74 -6.52 -62.64
N HIS A 13 35.73 -7.25 -63.13
CA HIS A 13 35.89 -8.68 -62.89
C HIS A 13 35.88 -8.91 -61.37
N PRO A 14 35.16 -9.91 -60.84
CA PRO A 14 35.03 -10.15 -59.40
C PRO A 14 36.39 -10.22 -58.68
N TRP A 15 37.43 -10.62 -59.41
CA TRP A 15 38.80 -10.66 -58.91
C TRP A 15 39.39 -9.29 -58.56
N LYS A 16 39.01 -8.20 -59.25
CA LYS A 16 39.45 -6.84 -58.89
C LYS A 16 38.80 -6.36 -57.60
N LEU A 17 37.53 -6.69 -57.36
CA LEU A 17 36.84 -6.41 -56.09
C LEU A 17 37.41 -7.27 -54.96
N ALA A 18 37.75 -8.53 -55.23
CA ALA A 18 38.39 -9.42 -54.27
C ALA A 18 39.78 -8.91 -53.86
N ILE A 19 40.59 -8.40 -54.81
CA ILE A 19 41.90 -7.80 -54.50
C ILE A 19 41.73 -6.54 -53.64
N VAL A 20 40.77 -5.66 -53.96
CA VAL A 20 40.50 -4.46 -53.14
C VAL A 20 40.02 -4.83 -51.74
N ALA A 21 39.14 -5.83 -51.61
CA ALA A 21 38.68 -6.32 -50.31
C ALA A 21 39.82 -6.93 -49.50
N LEU A 22 40.72 -7.69 -50.13
CA LEU A 22 41.86 -8.33 -49.47
C LEU A 22 42.87 -7.27 -48.99
N VAL A 23 43.16 -6.26 -49.82
CA VAL A 23 43.99 -5.10 -49.41
C VAL A 23 43.35 -4.35 -48.25
N CYS A 24 42.04 -4.16 -48.26
CA CYS A 24 41.31 -3.46 -47.19
C CYS A 24 41.31 -4.27 -45.88
N VAL A 25 41.14 -5.60 -45.94
CA VAL A 25 41.23 -6.48 -44.77
C VAL A 25 42.66 -6.53 -44.23
N THR A 26 43.68 -6.60 -45.09
CA THR A 26 45.08 -6.53 -44.64
C THR A 26 45.42 -5.17 -44.03
N PHE A 27 44.85 -4.08 -44.55
CA PHE A 27 45.02 -2.75 -43.99
C PHE A 27 44.35 -2.61 -42.62
N LEU A 28 43.12 -3.13 -42.45
CA LEU A 28 42.44 -3.18 -41.16
C LEU A 28 43.19 -4.05 -40.15
N PHE A 29 43.78 -5.16 -40.59
CA PHE A 29 44.61 -6.02 -39.75
C PHE A 29 45.92 -5.35 -39.34
N LEU A 30 46.56 -4.59 -40.23
CA LEU A 30 47.75 -3.79 -39.89
C LEU A 30 47.42 -2.64 -38.94
N MET A 31 46.28 -1.97 -39.12
CA MET A 31 45.78 -0.94 -38.19
C MET A 31 45.48 -1.52 -36.80
N GLN A 32 44.83 -2.69 -36.73
CA GLN A 32 44.63 -3.39 -35.45
C GLN A 32 45.95 -3.83 -34.83
N ARG A 33 46.93 -4.26 -35.64
CA ARG A 33 48.25 -4.63 -35.15
C ARG A 33 49.05 -3.43 -34.64
N GLU A 34 48.94 -2.25 -35.25
CA GLU A 34 49.55 -1.02 -34.73
C GLU A 34 48.90 -0.57 -33.42
N VAL A 35 47.57 -0.67 -33.31
CA VAL A 35 46.82 -0.37 -32.07
C VAL A 35 47.12 -1.39 -30.95
N VAL A 36 47.40 -2.65 -31.29
CA VAL A 36 47.80 -3.70 -30.33
C VAL A 36 49.30 -3.65 -30.01
N SER A 37 50.14 -3.06 -30.88
CA SER A 37 51.58 -2.90 -30.64
C SER A 37 51.96 -1.71 -29.75
N GLN A 38 51.01 -0.80 -29.48
CA GLN A 38 51.13 0.11 -28.36
C GLN A 38 50.54 -0.58 -27.12
N SER A 39 51.38 -1.30 -26.39
CA SER A 39 51.08 -1.60 -24.99
C SER A 39 50.84 -0.27 -24.28
N PRO A 40 49.66 -0.03 -23.66
CA PRO A 40 49.59 0.97 -22.62
C PRO A 40 50.40 0.39 -21.47
N GLN A 41 51.63 0.87 -21.30
CA GLN A 41 52.27 0.79 -20.00
C GLN A 41 51.33 1.42 -18.97
N ASP A 42 51.20 0.71 -17.87
CA ASP A 42 50.50 1.02 -16.62
C ASP A 42 50.11 2.49 -16.41
N GLU A 43 48.83 2.82 -16.67
CA GLU A 43 48.17 3.99 -16.10
C GLU A 43 47.67 3.62 -14.69
N PRO A 44 48.30 4.11 -13.60
CA PRO A 44 48.04 3.64 -12.23
C PRO A 44 46.59 3.86 -11.77
N TRP A 45 45.91 4.86 -12.34
CA TRP A 45 44.53 5.19 -11.98
C TRP A 45 43.51 4.19 -12.54
N LEU A 46 43.77 3.57 -13.69
CA LEU A 46 42.88 2.54 -14.26
C LEU A 46 42.92 1.25 -13.43
N LYS A 47 44.11 0.83 -12.99
CA LYS A 47 44.27 -0.29 -12.06
C LYS A 47 43.51 -0.04 -10.76
N TRP A 48 43.62 1.17 -10.21
CA TRP A 48 42.92 1.56 -8.99
C TRP A 48 41.38 1.56 -9.14
N ILE A 49 40.84 2.00 -10.29
CA ILE A 49 39.39 1.93 -10.54
C ILE A 49 38.92 0.47 -10.66
N VAL A 50 39.69 -0.38 -11.35
CA VAL A 50 39.35 -1.81 -11.50
C VAL A 50 39.43 -2.53 -10.15
N GLU A 51 40.49 -2.32 -9.37
CA GLU A 51 40.62 -2.88 -8.01
C GLU A 51 39.52 -2.39 -7.08
N LYS A 52 39.16 -1.09 -7.11
CA LYS A 52 38.03 -0.59 -6.34
C LYS A 52 36.72 -1.21 -6.78
N ARG A 53 36.50 -1.37 -8.09
CA ARG A 53 35.28 -1.99 -8.61
C ARG A 53 35.18 -3.43 -8.14
N ASP A 54 36.27 -4.19 -8.24
CA ASP A 54 36.29 -5.61 -7.88
C ASP A 54 36.19 -5.80 -6.36
N SER A 55 36.83 -4.93 -5.57
CA SER A 55 36.69 -4.90 -4.10
C SER A 55 35.26 -4.57 -3.66
N VAL A 56 34.61 -3.59 -4.31
CA VAL A 56 33.19 -3.27 -4.05
C VAL A 56 32.30 -4.43 -4.48
N LEU A 57 32.59 -5.07 -5.61
CA LEU A 57 31.83 -6.23 -6.09
C LEU A 57 31.95 -7.41 -5.11
N GLU A 58 33.14 -7.67 -4.60
CA GLU A 58 33.43 -8.73 -3.62
C GLU A 58 32.78 -8.42 -2.27
N MET A 59 32.81 -7.16 -1.82
CA MET A 59 32.10 -6.73 -0.62
C MET A 59 30.59 -6.87 -0.75
N VAL A 60 30.03 -6.51 -1.91
CA VAL A 60 28.61 -6.69 -2.23
C VAL A 60 28.25 -8.18 -2.33
N MET A 61 29.08 -9.00 -2.98
CA MET A 61 28.87 -10.45 -3.06
C MET A 61 29.00 -11.13 -1.69
N GLY A 62 29.95 -10.72 -0.86
CA GLY A 62 30.12 -11.20 0.51
C GLY A 62 28.95 -10.81 1.40
N ALA A 63 28.46 -9.58 1.28
CA ALA A 63 27.25 -9.12 1.96
C ALA A 63 26.00 -9.89 1.48
N MET A 64 25.86 -10.13 0.16
CA MET A 64 24.76 -10.91 -0.42
C MET A 64 24.80 -12.38 0.03
N ASN A 65 25.97 -12.98 0.13
CA ASN A 65 26.13 -14.36 0.60
C ASN A 65 25.75 -14.46 2.09
N ASN A 66 26.21 -13.53 2.92
CA ASN A 66 25.79 -13.46 4.33
C ASN A 66 24.29 -13.18 4.48
N PHE A 67 23.69 -12.35 3.61
CA PHE A 67 22.25 -12.11 3.59
C PHE A 67 21.44 -13.34 3.17
N ARG A 68 21.98 -14.16 2.25
CA ARG A 68 21.33 -15.38 1.77
C ARG A 68 21.28 -16.45 2.86
N ASP A 69 22.30 -16.53 3.70
CA ASP A 69 22.36 -17.45 4.84
C ASP A 69 21.62 -16.93 6.08
N ALA A 70 21.48 -15.61 6.24
CA ALA A 70 20.70 -14.96 7.31
C ALA A 70 19.22 -14.76 6.98
N MET A 71 18.78 -15.01 5.73
CA MET A 71 17.36 -14.97 5.37
C MET A 71 16.68 -16.22 5.98
N PRO A 72 15.79 -16.08 6.99
CA PRO A 72 14.92 -17.18 7.32
C PRO A 72 14.16 -17.56 6.04
N LYS A 73 13.95 -18.87 5.80
CA LYS A 73 13.15 -19.39 4.68
C LYS A 73 11.68 -18.98 4.83
N MET A 74 11.38 -17.69 4.88
CA MET A 74 10.05 -17.11 4.79
C MET A 74 9.68 -16.92 3.32
N GLN A 75 9.87 -17.96 2.49
CA GLN A 75 9.06 -18.08 1.29
C GLN A 75 7.66 -18.46 1.75
N ILE A 76 6.87 -17.47 2.13
CA ILE A 76 5.43 -17.62 2.33
C ILE A 76 4.88 -18.02 0.96
N LYS A 77 4.74 -19.33 0.72
CA LYS A 77 3.96 -19.82 -0.41
C LYS A 77 2.58 -19.17 -0.30
N ALA A 78 2.03 -18.71 -1.42
CA ALA A 78 0.65 -18.25 -1.46
C ALA A 78 -0.23 -19.27 -0.72
N PRO A 79 -1.10 -18.83 0.21
CA PRO A 79 -1.91 -19.75 0.98
C PRO A 79 -2.63 -20.70 0.02
N VAL A 80 -2.36 -21.99 0.16
CA VAL A 80 -3.07 -23.01 -0.61
C VAL A 80 -4.52 -22.87 -0.21
N ARG A 81 -5.40 -22.49 -1.15
CA ARG A 81 -6.85 -22.55 -0.93
C ARG A 81 -7.15 -23.96 -0.43
N LYS A 82 -7.55 -24.09 0.83
CA LYS A 82 -8.17 -25.33 1.29
C LYS A 82 -9.36 -25.53 0.36
N GLN A 83 -9.37 -26.63 -0.39
CA GLN A 83 -10.59 -27.07 -1.02
C GLN A 83 -11.57 -27.35 0.11
N ASP A 84 -12.68 -26.62 0.12
CA ASP A 84 -13.71 -26.76 1.13
C ASP A 84 -14.13 -28.23 1.21
N SER A 85 -13.97 -28.82 2.38
CA SER A 85 -14.62 -30.08 2.73
C SER A 85 -16.12 -29.91 2.52
N GLU A 86 -16.70 -30.78 1.72
CA GLU A 86 -18.13 -30.89 1.40
C GLU A 86 -19.01 -30.78 2.65
N GLY A 87 -19.38 -29.56 2.99
CA GLY A 87 -20.53 -29.22 3.81
C GLY A 87 -21.25 -28.15 3.05
N SER A 88 -22.25 -28.54 2.25
CA SER A 88 -23.06 -27.63 1.45
C SER A 88 -23.74 -26.62 2.38
N LEU A 89 -23.09 -25.48 2.64
CA LEU A 89 -23.76 -24.32 3.21
C LEU A 89 -24.83 -23.95 2.17
N ALA A 90 -26.11 -24.12 2.52
CA ALA A 90 -27.21 -23.86 1.60
C ALA A 90 -27.10 -22.42 1.10
N CYS A 91 -26.72 -22.26 -0.17
CA CYS A 91 -26.52 -20.95 -0.76
C CYS A 91 -27.88 -20.25 -0.82
N LEU A 92 -28.09 -19.27 0.05
CA LEU A 92 -29.35 -18.54 0.10
C LEU A 92 -29.49 -17.72 -1.18
N SER A 93 -30.65 -17.84 -1.84
CA SER A 93 -30.97 -16.99 -2.99
C SER A 93 -31.31 -15.56 -2.55
N GLY A 94 -31.11 -14.61 -3.45
CA GLY A 94 -31.45 -13.20 -3.23
C GLY A 94 -30.29 -12.36 -2.72
N TYR A 95 -30.65 -11.25 -2.08
CA TYR A 95 -29.73 -10.19 -1.67
C TYR A 95 -29.82 -9.94 -0.17
N TYR A 96 -28.73 -9.49 0.43
CA TYR A 96 -28.73 -9.04 1.81
C TYR A 96 -29.62 -7.80 1.98
N THR A 97 -30.37 -7.77 3.07
CA THR A 97 -31.19 -6.63 3.48
C THR A 97 -30.38 -5.64 4.32
N ALA A 98 -30.85 -4.39 4.42
CA ALA A 98 -30.21 -3.39 5.28
C ALA A 98 -30.19 -3.83 6.76
N ALA A 99 -31.24 -4.53 7.22
CA ALA A 99 -31.33 -5.06 8.58
C ALA A 99 -30.28 -6.15 8.87
N GLU A 100 -30.01 -7.03 7.90
CA GLU A 100 -28.96 -8.05 8.00
C GLU A 100 -27.56 -7.45 8.02
N LEU A 101 -27.38 -6.30 7.38
CA LEU A 101 -26.11 -5.60 7.28
C LEU A 101 -25.99 -4.42 8.25
N ARG A 102 -26.76 -4.45 9.35
CA ARG A 102 -26.62 -3.47 10.44
C ARG A 102 -25.22 -3.53 11.06
N PRO A 103 -24.67 -2.38 11.51
CA PRO A 103 -23.34 -2.35 12.11
C PRO A 103 -23.27 -3.12 13.43
N VAL A 104 -22.04 -3.44 13.87
CA VAL A 104 -21.80 -4.08 15.18
C VAL A 104 -22.28 -3.18 16.32
N LEU A 105 -22.02 -1.88 16.21
CA LEU A 105 -22.38 -0.90 17.21
C LEU A 105 -23.10 0.29 16.58
N GLU A 106 -24.33 0.56 17.04
CA GLU A 106 -25.04 1.77 16.62
C GLU A 106 -24.33 3.02 17.12
N ARG A 107 -24.26 4.04 16.25
CA ARG A 107 -23.59 5.29 16.58
C ARG A 107 -24.48 6.09 17.55
N PRO A 108 -23.94 6.58 18.68
CA PRO A 108 -24.71 7.46 19.55
C PRO A 108 -25.05 8.78 18.85
N PRO A 109 -26.13 9.48 19.27
CA PRO A 109 -26.49 10.77 18.70
C PRO A 109 -25.32 11.76 18.84
N GLN A 110 -24.94 12.41 17.74
CA GLN A 110 -23.86 13.38 17.73
C GLN A 110 -24.41 14.81 17.85
N ASN A 111 -23.67 15.68 18.53
CA ASN A 111 -23.97 17.10 18.56
C ASN A 111 -23.39 17.77 17.30
N PRO A 112 -24.21 18.38 16.41
CA PRO A 112 -23.74 19.02 15.19
C PRO A 112 -22.78 20.21 15.41
N SER A 113 -22.80 20.79 16.61
CA SER A 113 -21.93 21.90 17.02
C SER A 113 -20.67 21.44 17.75
N ALA A 114 -20.49 20.13 17.95
CA ALA A 114 -19.29 19.62 18.60
C ALA A 114 -18.03 19.82 17.71
N PRO A 115 -16.84 19.92 18.32
CA PRO A 115 -15.59 20.01 17.58
C PRO A 115 -15.45 18.88 16.55
N GLY A 116 -15.23 19.25 15.29
CA GLY A 116 -15.03 18.30 14.19
C GLY A 116 -16.24 17.42 13.86
N ALA A 117 -17.46 17.78 14.29
CA ALA A 117 -18.69 17.09 13.95
C ALA A 117 -18.89 17.03 12.42
N SER A 118 -19.45 15.92 11.93
CA SER A 118 -19.67 15.68 10.50
C SER A 118 -18.43 15.87 9.61
N GLY A 119 -17.23 15.66 10.16
CA GLY A 119 -15.97 15.80 9.44
C GLY A 119 -15.56 17.26 9.13
N LYS A 120 -16.21 18.25 9.73
CA LYS A 120 -15.85 19.67 9.56
C LYS A 120 -14.47 19.97 10.14
N ALA A 121 -13.82 21.01 9.61
CA ALA A 121 -12.56 21.51 10.16
C ALA A 121 -12.77 22.02 11.59
N PHE A 122 -11.84 21.69 12.49
CA PHE A 122 -11.80 22.25 13.84
C PHE A 122 -10.64 23.24 13.91
N HIS A 123 -10.98 24.53 13.98
CA HIS A 123 -10.01 25.61 14.03
C HIS A 123 -9.57 25.85 15.48
N THR A 124 -8.26 25.83 15.73
CA THR A 124 -7.66 25.97 17.07
C THR A 124 -6.86 27.27 17.17
N ASP A 125 -7.42 28.38 16.70
CA ASP A 125 -6.70 29.66 16.57
C ASP A 125 -6.74 30.49 17.86
N ASN A 126 -7.83 30.37 18.64
CA ASN A 126 -8.04 31.11 19.88
C ASN A 126 -7.79 30.21 21.10
N LEU A 127 -6.55 29.72 21.23
CA LEU A 127 -6.12 28.89 22.37
C LEU A 127 -5.41 29.73 23.44
N SER A 128 -5.57 29.36 24.70
CA SER A 128 -4.76 29.87 25.81
C SER A 128 -3.29 29.46 25.68
N LEU A 129 -2.38 30.15 26.36
CA LEU A 129 -0.94 29.84 26.32
C LEU A 129 -0.63 28.40 26.77
N SER A 130 -1.41 27.82 27.69
CA SER A 130 -1.25 26.43 28.11
C SER A 130 -1.68 25.45 27.03
N GLU A 131 -2.82 25.70 26.38
CA GLU A 131 -3.35 24.85 25.31
C GLU A 131 -2.48 24.92 24.04
N GLN A 132 -1.89 26.09 23.76
CA GLN A 132 -0.92 26.25 22.68
C GLN A 132 0.32 25.38 22.90
N LYS A 133 0.86 25.37 24.12
CA LYS A 133 2.00 24.49 24.47
C LYS A 133 1.65 23.02 24.38
N GLU A 134 0.43 22.64 24.75
CA GLU A 134 -0.05 21.25 24.60
C GLU A 134 -0.16 20.85 23.13
N LYS A 135 -0.73 21.74 22.30
CA LYS A 135 -0.79 21.57 20.85
C LYS A 135 0.60 21.39 20.25
N GLU A 136 1.54 22.29 20.54
CA GLU A 136 2.92 22.25 20.02
C GLU A 136 3.62 20.95 20.43
N ARG A 137 3.50 20.56 21.71
CA ARG A 137 4.07 19.30 22.22
C ARG A 137 3.49 18.07 21.52
N GLY A 138 2.20 18.10 21.24
CA GLY A 138 1.50 17.05 20.50
C GLY A 138 1.98 16.93 19.05
N GLU A 139 2.11 18.07 18.37
CA GLU A 139 2.60 18.15 16.99
C GLU A 139 4.06 17.69 16.88
N GLU A 140 4.93 18.06 17.83
CA GLU A 140 6.32 17.59 17.86
C GLU A 140 6.42 16.07 18.05
N LYS A 141 5.61 15.50 18.96
CA LYS A 141 5.66 14.07 19.29
C LYS A 141 5.01 13.18 18.23
N HIS A 142 3.89 13.61 17.64
CA HIS A 142 3.03 12.76 16.81
C HIS A 142 2.91 13.25 15.35
N CYS A 143 3.49 14.40 14.99
CA CYS A 143 3.47 14.99 13.65
C CYS A 143 2.06 15.37 13.15
N PHE A 144 1.09 15.51 14.06
CA PHE A 144 -0.25 16.04 13.79
C PHE A 144 -0.81 16.74 15.03
N ASN A 145 -1.90 17.50 14.87
CA ASN A 145 -2.54 18.23 15.94
C ASN A 145 -3.29 17.29 16.90
N LEU A 146 -2.56 16.78 17.89
CA LEU A 146 -3.09 15.93 18.97
C LEU A 146 -4.19 16.63 19.76
N TYR A 147 -3.99 17.90 20.10
CA TYR A 147 -4.97 18.68 20.85
C TYR A 147 -6.34 18.68 20.15
N ALA A 148 -6.36 18.93 18.85
CA ALA A 148 -7.60 18.84 18.06
C ALA A 148 -8.17 17.42 18.07
N SER A 149 -7.33 16.40 17.97
CA SER A 149 -7.77 15.00 18.06
C SER A 149 -8.47 14.72 19.38
N ASP A 150 -7.92 15.13 20.51
CA ASP A 150 -8.48 14.80 21.83
C ASP A 150 -9.82 15.50 22.10
N GLN A 151 -10.05 16.68 21.52
CA GLN A 151 -11.33 17.40 21.62
C GLN A 151 -12.43 16.84 20.71
N ILE A 152 -12.08 16.02 19.71
CA ILE A 152 -13.03 15.45 18.75
C ILE A 152 -13.57 14.12 19.28
N SER A 153 -14.90 13.94 19.20
CA SER A 153 -15.58 12.69 19.56
C SER A 153 -14.96 11.45 18.90
N LEU A 154 -14.80 10.37 19.67
CA LEU A 154 -14.35 9.06 19.17
C LEU A 154 -15.35 8.48 18.16
N SER A 155 -16.65 8.71 18.39
CA SER A 155 -17.76 8.20 17.58
C SER A 155 -18.33 9.23 16.59
N ARG A 156 -17.58 10.28 16.22
CA ARG A 156 -18.08 11.31 15.28
C ARG A 156 -18.59 10.70 13.97
N ASP A 157 -19.65 11.27 13.42
CA ASP A 157 -20.09 11.02 12.05
C ASP A 157 -19.22 11.80 11.04
N LEU A 158 -19.40 11.48 9.76
CA LEU A 158 -18.74 12.14 8.63
C LEU A 158 -19.75 12.94 7.76
N GLY A 159 -20.90 13.27 8.33
CA GLY A 159 -21.97 13.98 7.63
C GLY A 159 -22.80 13.09 6.71
N PRO A 160 -23.58 13.70 5.81
CA PRO A 160 -24.39 12.97 4.84
C PRO A 160 -23.53 12.20 3.84
N ASP A 161 -24.12 11.19 3.23
CA ASP A 161 -23.48 10.46 2.14
C ASP A 161 -23.29 11.38 0.94
N THR A 162 -22.05 11.67 0.59
CA THR A 162 -21.69 12.54 -0.52
C THR A 162 -21.33 11.75 -1.77
N ARG A 163 -21.40 10.42 -1.75
CA ARG A 163 -21.09 9.58 -2.91
C ARG A 163 -22.02 9.92 -4.09
N PRO A 164 -21.55 9.81 -5.35
CA PRO A 164 -22.33 10.19 -6.52
C PRO A 164 -23.70 9.49 -6.54
N PRO A 165 -24.82 10.18 -6.85
CA PRO A 165 -26.16 9.60 -6.77
C PRO A 165 -26.42 8.46 -7.79
N GLU A 166 -25.59 8.35 -8.83
CA GLU A 166 -25.54 7.18 -9.74
C GLU A 166 -25.11 5.89 -9.01
N TYR A 167 -24.62 6.00 -7.78
CA TYR A 167 -24.52 4.90 -6.84
C TYR A 167 -25.90 4.38 -6.45
N VAL A 168 -26.43 3.46 -7.25
CA VAL A 168 -27.38 2.49 -6.71
C VAL A 168 -26.64 1.74 -5.59
N PRO A 169 -27.21 1.64 -4.37
CA PRO A 169 -26.65 0.79 -3.34
C PRO A 169 -26.52 -0.61 -3.95
N PRO A 170 -25.28 -1.16 -4.09
CA PRO A 170 -25.10 -2.48 -4.64
C PRO A 170 -25.85 -3.43 -3.72
N THR A 171 -26.76 -4.19 -4.30
CA THR A 171 -27.36 -5.29 -3.59
C THR A 171 -26.33 -6.42 -3.59
N PHE A 172 -25.84 -6.78 -2.40
CA PHE A 172 -24.91 -7.89 -2.27
C PHE A 172 -25.67 -9.20 -2.39
N ARG A 173 -25.30 -10.04 -3.36
CA ARG A 173 -25.88 -11.38 -3.48
C ARG A 173 -25.49 -12.20 -2.26
N ARG A 174 -26.41 -13.01 -1.76
CA ARG A 174 -26.14 -13.99 -0.70
C ARG A 174 -25.36 -15.20 -1.20
N CYS A 175 -25.24 -15.36 -2.52
CA CYS A 175 -24.55 -16.47 -3.15
C CYS A 175 -23.54 -15.96 -4.20
N PRO A 176 -22.23 -16.22 -4.04
CA PRO A 176 -21.62 -16.79 -2.82
C PRO A 176 -21.82 -15.87 -1.60
N PRO A 177 -21.85 -16.40 -0.37
CA PRO A 177 -21.99 -15.59 0.83
C PRO A 177 -20.82 -14.61 0.96
N LEU A 178 -21.08 -13.45 1.55
CA LEU A 178 -20.02 -12.51 1.86
C LEU A 178 -19.10 -13.12 2.93
N PRO A 179 -17.77 -13.13 2.72
CA PRO A 179 -16.85 -13.72 3.66
C PRO A 179 -16.74 -12.88 4.93
N THR A 180 -16.49 -13.54 6.05
CA THR A 180 -16.12 -12.85 7.29
C THR A 180 -14.72 -12.24 7.20
N THR A 181 -14.49 -11.15 7.93
CA THR A 181 -13.20 -10.46 7.96
C THR A 181 -12.66 -10.31 9.38
N SER A 182 -11.35 -10.50 9.54
CA SER A 182 -10.59 -10.05 10.71
C SER A 182 -9.92 -8.73 10.37
N VAL A 183 -10.26 -7.68 11.12
CA VAL A 183 -9.63 -6.37 10.96
C VAL A 183 -8.35 -6.34 11.79
N ILE A 184 -7.21 -6.06 11.16
CA ILE A 184 -5.91 -6.01 11.82
C ILE A 184 -5.42 -4.56 11.82
N ILE A 185 -5.20 -4.01 13.01
CA ILE A 185 -4.71 -2.66 13.24
C ILE A 185 -3.36 -2.75 13.93
N VAL A 186 -2.29 -2.39 13.24
CA VAL A 186 -0.95 -2.33 13.84
C VAL A 186 -0.71 -0.93 14.38
N PHE A 187 -0.17 -0.83 15.60
CA PHE A 187 0.18 0.44 16.20
C PHE A 187 1.52 0.38 16.95
N HIS A 188 2.19 1.54 17.02
CA HIS A 188 3.41 1.74 17.79
C HIS A 188 3.41 3.18 18.30
N ASN A 189 3.34 3.39 19.62
CA ASN A 189 3.29 4.71 20.24
C ASN A 189 2.20 5.64 19.65
N GLU A 190 1.08 5.04 19.28
CA GLU A 190 -0.07 5.75 18.72
C GLU A 190 -0.85 6.49 19.80
N VAL A 191 -1.57 7.54 19.41
CA VAL A 191 -2.40 8.31 20.33
C VAL A 191 -3.68 7.55 20.69
N TRP A 192 -4.08 7.60 21.95
CA TRP A 192 -5.32 6.99 22.45
C TRP A 192 -6.57 7.41 21.65
N SER A 193 -6.73 8.71 21.41
CA SER A 193 -7.89 9.26 20.70
C SER A 193 -7.95 8.89 19.22
N THR A 194 -6.80 8.72 18.54
CA THR A 194 -6.77 8.27 17.14
C THR A 194 -7.02 6.77 17.05
N LEU A 195 -6.33 5.98 17.88
CA LEU A 195 -6.45 4.52 17.93
C LEU A 195 -7.89 4.07 18.21
N LEU A 196 -8.49 4.54 19.30
CA LEU A 196 -9.84 4.11 19.67
C LEU A 196 -10.88 4.56 18.66
N ARG A 197 -10.71 5.75 18.10
CA ARG A 197 -11.60 6.25 17.05
C ARG A 197 -11.52 5.41 15.79
N THR A 198 -10.36 4.82 15.45
CA THR A 198 -10.29 3.82 14.38
C THR A 198 -11.08 2.57 14.74
N VAL A 199 -10.95 2.06 15.98
CA VAL A 199 -11.73 0.92 16.47
C VAL A 199 -13.23 1.20 16.43
N TYR A 200 -13.69 2.31 17.01
CA TYR A 200 -15.10 2.72 16.97
C TYR A 200 -15.58 2.96 15.54
N SER A 201 -14.75 3.56 14.69
CA SER A 201 -15.10 3.73 13.28
C SER A 201 -15.32 2.38 12.60
N ALA A 202 -14.49 1.37 12.86
CA ALA A 202 -14.70 0.03 12.33
C ALA A 202 -15.99 -0.60 12.86
N LEU A 203 -16.30 -0.45 14.16
CA LEU A 203 -17.52 -0.98 14.78
C LEU A 203 -18.81 -0.33 14.28
N HIS A 204 -18.79 1.00 14.07
CA HIS A 204 -19.96 1.76 13.61
C HIS A 204 -20.26 1.58 12.12
N THR A 205 -19.29 1.09 11.35
CA THR A 205 -19.40 1.01 9.88
C THR A 205 -19.46 -0.42 9.38
N SER A 206 -18.83 -1.38 10.06
CA SER A 206 -18.77 -2.75 9.60
C SER A 206 -20.03 -3.52 9.99
N PRO A 207 -20.69 -4.22 9.05
CA PRO A 207 -21.83 -5.07 9.36
C PRO A 207 -21.49 -6.15 10.38
N ALA A 208 -22.37 -6.37 11.36
CA ALA A 208 -22.16 -7.35 12.42
C ALA A 208 -22.00 -8.79 11.92
N LEU A 209 -22.64 -9.10 10.79
CA LEU A 209 -22.53 -10.41 10.15
C LEU A 209 -21.13 -10.69 9.58
N LEU A 210 -20.39 -9.65 9.21
CA LEU A 210 -19.14 -9.76 8.45
C LEU A 210 -17.91 -9.52 9.34
N LEU A 211 -18.02 -8.66 10.35
CA LEU A 211 -16.91 -8.38 11.26
C LEU A 211 -16.76 -9.50 12.28
N LYS A 212 -15.73 -10.32 12.16
CA LYS A 212 -15.48 -11.45 13.06
C LYS A 212 -14.73 -11.03 14.33
N GLU A 213 -13.69 -10.23 14.16
CA GLU A 213 -12.85 -9.73 15.23
C GLU A 213 -12.04 -8.50 14.80
N ILE A 214 -11.64 -7.69 15.77
CA ILE A 214 -10.65 -6.61 15.60
C ILE A 214 -9.41 -6.98 16.40
N ILE A 215 -8.27 -7.09 15.72
CA ILE A 215 -6.99 -7.48 16.27
C ILE A 215 -6.08 -6.26 16.26
N LEU A 216 -5.82 -5.72 17.44
CA LEU A 216 -4.87 -4.64 17.63
C LEU A 216 -3.50 -5.25 17.90
N VAL A 217 -2.51 -4.98 17.06
CA VAL A 217 -1.15 -5.50 17.23
C VAL A 217 -0.25 -4.37 17.72
N ASP A 218 0.22 -4.50 18.95
CA ASP A 218 1.17 -3.58 19.59
C ASP A 218 2.60 -3.96 19.17
N ASP A 219 3.26 -3.14 18.36
CA ASP A 219 4.67 -3.31 17.97
C ASP A 219 5.61 -2.66 19.00
N ALA A 220 5.58 -3.18 20.23
CA ALA A 220 6.41 -2.73 21.36
C ALA A 220 6.30 -1.22 21.65
N SER A 221 5.07 -0.74 21.91
CA SER A 221 4.82 0.63 22.37
C SER A 221 5.38 0.87 23.78
N SER A 222 5.92 2.06 24.00
CA SER A 222 6.45 2.51 25.29
C SER A 222 5.43 3.21 26.18
N ASP A 223 4.33 3.72 25.61
CA ASP A 223 3.31 4.47 26.35
C ASP A 223 2.53 3.54 27.31
N GLU A 224 2.51 3.87 28.60
CA GLU A 224 1.83 3.07 29.63
C GLU A 224 0.32 2.98 29.42
N ARG A 225 -0.30 4.01 28.83
CA ARG A 225 -1.74 4.02 28.55
C ARG A 225 -2.13 2.96 27.52
N LEU A 226 -1.21 2.58 26.64
CA LEU A 226 -1.44 1.55 25.63
C LEU A 226 -1.26 0.13 26.18
N LYS A 227 -0.86 -0.02 27.44
CA LYS A 227 -0.69 -1.30 28.13
C LYS A 227 -2.00 -1.74 28.79
N ASP A 228 -2.00 -1.92 30.10
CA ASP A 228 -3.11 -2.50 30.83
C ASP A 228 -4.41 -1.68 30.73
N GLU A 229 -4.31 -0.33 30.63
CA GLU A 229 -5.47 0.56 30.46
C GLU A 229 -6.21 0.26 29.14
N LEU A 230 -5.48 0.02 28.05
CA LEU A 230 -6.06 -0.35 26.76
C LEU A 230 -6.70 -1.74 26.80
N ASP A 231 -6.04 -2.71 27.43
CA ASP A 231 -6.56 -4.08 27.53
C ASP A 231 -7.86 -4.11 28.33
N GLU A 232 -7.92 -3.37 29.43
CA GLU A 232 -9.14 -3.28 30.26
C GLU A 232 -10.27 -2.54 29.51
N TYR A 233 -9.95 -1.48 28.79
CA TYR A 233 -10.93 -0.76 27.98
C TYR A 233 -11.55 -1.65 26.90
N LEU A 234 -10.74 -2.44 26.19
CA LEU A 234 -11.20 -3.25 25.07
C LEU A 234 -11.98 -4.50 25.49
N LYS A 235 -11.80 -5.00 26.72
CA LYS A 235 -12.61 -6.11 27.27
C LYS A 235 -14.11 -5.82 27.21
N GLN A 236 -14.51 -4.55 27.33
CA GLN A 236 -15.91 -4.11 27.26
C GLN A 236 -16.54 -4.28 25.87
N LEU A 237 -15.73 -4.31 24.80
CA LEU A 237 -16.22 -4.40 23.42
C LEU A 237 -16.40 -5.85 22.94
N HIS A 238 -15.84 -6.84 23.65
CA HIS A 238 -15.87 -8.29 23.39
C HIS A 238 -15.34 -8.80 22.03
N ILE A 239 -15.39 -7.98 20.97
CA ILE A 239 -14.94 -8.30 19.60
C ILE A 239 -13.51 -7.84 19.31
N ALA A 240 -12.96 -6.96 20.16
CA ALA A 240 -11.63 -6.40 20.01
C ALA A 240 -10.65 -7.02 21.01
N ARG A 241 -9.42 -7.30 20.57
CA ARG A 241 -8.34 -7.81 21.43
C ARG A 241 -6.99 -7.26 21.02
N VAL A 242 -6.07 -7.21 21.98
CA VAL A 242 -4.68 -6.79 21.76
C VAL A 242 -3.76 -8.00 21.67
N VAL A 243 -2.82 -7.95 20.74
CA VAL A 243 -1.72 -8.90 20.58
C VAL A 243 -0.43 -8.12 20.71
N ARG A 244 0.41 -8.48 21.68
CA ARG A 244 1.62 -7.73 21.99
C ARG A 244 2.86 -8.38 21.43
N GLN A 245 3.63 -7.60 20.68
CA GLN A 245 4.98 -7.97 20.27
C GLN A 245 5.97 -7.46 21.32
N GLN A 246 6.81 -8.36 21.84
CA GLN A 246 7.75 -8.06 22.92
C GLN A 246 8.87 -7.11 22.50
N GLU A 247 9.23 -7.13 21.23
CA GLU A 247 10.31 -6.32 20.66
C GLU A 247 9.81 -5.59 19.42
N ARG A 248 10.39 -4.41 19.14
CA ARG A 248 10.04 -3.64 17.95
C ARG A 248 10.59 -4.31 16.70
N LYS A 249 9.72 -4.89 15.87
CA LYS A 249 10.09 -5.60 14.63
C LYS A 249 9.48 -4.98 13.37
N GLY A 250 8.75 -3.87 13.52
CA GLY A 250 8.19 -3.10 12.42
C GLY A 250 6.87 -3.64 11.88
N LEU A 251 6.25 -2.83 11.02
CA LEU A 251 4.91 -3.01 10.48
C LEU A 251 4.68 -4.38 9.83
N ILE A 252 5.64 -4.87 9.04
CA ILE A 252 5.49 -6.14 8.30
C ILE A 252 5.36 -7.30 9.28
N THR A 253 6.29 -7.40 10.23
CA THR A 253 6.29 -8.47 11.23
C THR A 253 5.04 -8.43 12.10
N ALA A 254 4.61 -7.22 12.50
CA ALA A 254 3.38 -7.04 13.27
C ALA A 254 2.12 -7.41 12.46
N ARG A 255 2.04 -7.07 11.16
CA ARG A 255 0.94 -7.50 10.29
C ARG A 255 0.88 -9.02 10.15
N LEU A 256 2.04 -9.67 10.01
CA LEU A 256 2.12 -11.14 9.97
C LEU A 256 1.71 -11.77 11.30
N LEU A 257 2.09 -11.17 12.43
CA LEU A 257 1.64 -11.61 13.75
C LEU A 257 0.12 -11.55 13.86
N GLY A 258 -0.49 -10.41 13.51
CA GLY A 258 -1.94 -10.26 13.45
C GLY A 258 -2.62 -11.27 12.52
N ALA A 259 -2.04 -11.50 11.33
CA ALA A 259 -2.55 -12.48 10.37
C ALA A 259 -2.45 -13.92 10.88
N SER A 260 -1.44 -14.27 11.67
CA SER A 260 -1.25 -15.63 12.18
C SER A 260 -2.27 -16.04 13.25
N VAL A 261 -2.82 -15.06 13.98
CA VAL A 261 -3.84 -15.28 15.00
C VAL A 261 -5.27 -15.02 14.51
N ALA A 262 -5.42 -14.49 13.29
CA ALA A 262 -6.71 -14.15 12.70
C ALA A 262 -7.50 -15.40 12.32
N SER A 263 -8.81 -15.35 12.56
CA SER A 263 -9.74 -16.46 12.32
C SER A 263 -10.76 -16.19 11.22
N GLY A 264 -10.79 -14.97 10.66
CA GLY A 264 -11.65 -14.57 9.54
C GLY A 264 -11.24 -15.22 8.22
N GLU A 265 -12.20 -15.34 7.30
CA GLU A 265 -11.93 -15.83 5.94
C GLU A 265 -11.09 -14.84 5.13
N THR A 266 -11.23 -13.56 5.44
CA THR A 266 -10.48 -12.45 4.85
C THR A 266 -9.77 -11.63 5.92
N LEU A 267 -8.70 -10.94 5.51
CA LEU A 267 -7.94 -10.03 6.36
C LEU A 267 -8.11 -8.61 5.84
N THR A 268 -8.43 -7.67 6.71
CA THR A 268 -8.52 -6.25 6.38
C THR A 268 -7.53 -5.48 7.24
N PHE A 269 -6.48 -4.93 6.62
CA PHE A 269 -5.48 -4.13 7.31
C PHE A 269 -5.90 -2.66 7.34
N LEU A 270 -5.90 -2.05 8.52
CA LEU A 270 -6.11 -0.63 8.71
C LEU A 270 -4.95 -0.05 9.54
N ASP A 271 -4.60 1.20 9.29
CA ASP A 271 -3.68 1.92 10.15
C ASP A 271 -4.44 2.47 11.37
N ALA A 272 -3.70 2.76 12.45
CA ALA A 272 -4.28 3.10 13.75
C ALA A 272 -4.85 4.53 13.86
N HIS A 273 -4.89 5.27 12.76
CA HIS A 273 -5.41 6.63 12.67
C HIS A 273 -6.34 6.80 11.45
N CYS A 274 -7.07 5.73 11.10
CA CYS A 274 -8.06 5.74 10.03
C CYS A 274 -9.48 6.07 10.52
N LYS A 275 -10.32 6.57 9.61
CA LYS A 275 -11.78 6.58 9.74
C LYS A 275 -12.41 5.95 8.51
N SER A 276 -13.23 4.94 8.73
CA SER A 276 -14.04 4.31 7.70
C SER A 276 -15.18 5.24 7.30
N TYR A 277 -15.33 5.44 5.99
CA TYR A 277 -16.45 6.18 5.44
C TYR A 277 -17.62 5.24 5.15
N CYS A 278 -18.61 5.20 6.05
CA CYS A 278 -19.90 4.59 5.77
C CYS A 278 -21.02 5.32 6.53
N THR A 279 -22.07 5.67 5.82
CA THR A 279 -23.31 6.17 6.42
C THR A 279 -24.10 5.02 7.01
N SER A 280 -24.67 5.23 8.19
CA SER A 280 -25.49 4.27 8.94
C SER A 280 -26.75 3.82 8.21
N ASP A 281 -27.13 4.53 7.14
CA ASP A 281 -28.38 4.30 6.42
C ASP A 281 -28.24 3.30 5.25
N LEU A 282 -27.02 2.87 4.91
CA LEU A 282 -26.80 1.92 3.82
C LEU A 282 -25.63 0.97 4.09
N PRO A 283 -25.74 -0.31 3.70
CA PRO A 283 -24.72 -1.34 3.95
C PRO A 283 -23.43 -1.21 3.12
N ASN A 284 -23.15 -0.02 2.59
CA ASN A 284 -22.16 0.18 1.56
C ASN A 284 -20.94 0.87 2.13
N CYS A 285 -19.98 0.07 2.56
CA CYS A 285 -18.66 0.51 2.96
C CYS A 285 -17.59 0.35 1.87
N MET A 286 -17.91 -0.37 0.79
CA MET A 286 -16.92 -0.79 -0.22
C MET A 286 -16.80 0.16 -1.42
N LYS A 287 -17.32 1.38 -1.34
CA LYS A 287 -17.50 2.23 -2.53
C LYS A 287 -16.68 3.53 -2.43
N PRO A 288 -15.83 3.85 -3.43
CA PRO A 288 -14.89 4.97 -3.37
C PRO A 288 -15.56 6.35 -3.28
N SER A 289 -14.69 7.28 -2.91
CA SER A 289 -14.89 8.67 -2.50
C SER A 289 -15.80 9.52 -3.40
N PRO A 290 -16.50 10.53 -2.83
CA PRO A 290 -17.33 11.51 -3.52
C PRO A 290 -16.60 12.48 -4.47
N TYR A 291 -15.26 12.49 -4.52
CA TYR A 291 -14.52 13.34 -5.45
C TYR A 291 -14.60 12.79 -6.88
N GLY A 292 -15.76 12.98 -7.50
CA GLY A 292 -15.94 12.80 -8.93
C GLY A 292 -15.02 13.74 -9.69
N GLN A 293 -13.92 13.18 -10.21
CA GLN A 293 -13.29 13.46 -11.53
C GLN A 293 -11.80 13.08 -11.56
N HIS A 294 -11.14 12.93 -10.40
CA HIS A 294 -9.72 12.59 -10.32
C HIS A 294 -9.49 11.36 -9.45
N HIS A 295 -9.75 10.19 -10.03
CA HIS A 295 -9.23 8.94 -9.50
C HIS A 295 -7.73 8.89 -9.73
N ASN A 296 -7.01 8.45 -8.70
CA ASN A 296 -5.59 8.14 -8.79
C ASN A 296 -5.39 6.63 -8.67
N ARG A 297 -4.34 6.11 -9.30
CA ARG A 297 -3.81 4.78 -9.03
C ARG A 297 -2.41 4.89 -8.45
N GLY A 298 -2.00 3.86 -7.73
CA GLY A 298 -0.65 3.78 -7.20
C GLY A 298 0.37 3.55 -8.32
N ASP A 299 1.48 4.25 -8.26
CA ASP A 299 2.63 4.06 -9.13
C ASP A 299 3.93 3.96 -8.31
N PHE A 300 5.06 3.84 -9.00
CA PHE A 300 6.38 3.98 -8.40
C PHE A 300 7.30 4.76 -9.33
N ASP A 301 8.15 5.61 -8.76
CA ASP A 301 9.24 6.21 -9.50
C ASP A 301 10.45 5.25 -9.60
N TRP A 302 11.46 5.61 -10.40
CA TRP A 302 12.68 4.80 -10.53
C TRP A 302 13.55 4.78 -9.26
N GLY A 303 13.22 5.59 -8.25
CA GLY A 303 13.77 5.53 -6.90
C GLY A 303 13.04 4.54 -5.99
N LEU A 304 12.03 3.83 -6.49
CA LEU A 304 11.15 2.92 -5.75
C LEU A 304 10.28 3.63 -4.70
N SER A 305 10.02 4.92 -4.89
CA SER A 305 9.08 5.68 -4.06
C SER A 305 7.67 5.46 -4.59
N PHE A 306 6.74 5.14 -3.70
CA PHE A 306 5.32 5.08 -4.04
C PHE A 306 4.79 6.49 -4.36
N GLY A 307 3.99 6.60 -5.42
CA GLY A 307 3.32 7.83 -5.80
C GLY A 307 1.87 7.60 -6.23
N TRP A 308 1.28 8.68 -6.74
CA TRP A 308 -0.08 8.70 -7.25
C TRP A 308 -0.10 9.31 -8.64
N GLU A 309 -0.71 8.61 -9.60
CA GLU A 309 -0.94 9.14 -10.94
C GLU A 309 -2.42 9.10 -11.31
N THR A 310 -2.82 10.02 -12.18
CA THR A 310 -4.19 10.06 -12.72
C THR A 310 -4.48 8.84 -13.57
N LEU A 311 -5.73 8.38 -13.60
CA LEU A 311 -6.10 7.25 -14.44
C LEU A 311 -5.83 7.51 -15.94
N PRO A 312 -5.23 6.55 -16.65
CA PRO A 312 -5.06 6.64 -18.10
C PRO A 312 -6.40 6.49 -18.82
N ASP A 313 -6.50 7.06 -20.03
CA ASP A 313 -7.78 7.13 -20.76
C ASP A 313 -8.40 5.78 -21.09
N HIS A 314 -7.58 4.75 -21.33
CA HIS A 314 -8.09 3.41 -21.58
C HIS A 314 -8.83 2.83 -20.36
N GLU A 315 -8.36 3.14 -19.15
CA GLU A 315 -8.95 2.66 -17.91
C GLU A 315 -10.24 3.43 -17.59
N LYS A 316 -10.25 4.75 -17.85
CA LYS A 316 -11.47 5.57 -17.79
C LYS A 316 -12.56 5.05 -18.73
N ARG A 317 -12.21 4.65 -19.96
CA ARG A 317 -13.15 4.08 -20.93
C ARG A 317 -13.64 2.68 -20.57
N ARG A 318 -12.83 1.89 -19.86
CA ARG A 318 -13.19 0.53 -19.43
C ARG A 318 -14.23 0.55 -18.31
N ARG A 319 -14.12 1.50 -17.38
CA ARG A 319 -15.03 1.66 -16.24
C ARG A 319 -16.35 2.24 -16.74
N ARG A 320 -17.43 1.46 -16.66
CA ARG A 320 -18.77 1.91 -17.05
C ARG A 320 -19.43 2.76 -15.97
N ASP A 321 -19.13 2.42 -14.72
CA ASP A 321 -19.58 3.10 -13.52
C ASP A 321 -18.51 2.94 -12.42
N GLU A 322 -18.73 3.59 -11.28
CA GLU A 322 -17.80 3.59 -10.15
C GLU A 322 -17.72 2.27 -9.39
N THR A 323 -18.59 1.29 -9.67
CA THR A 323 -18.53 -0.05 -9.07
C THR A 323 -17.45 -0.92 -9.72
N TYR A 324 -16.99 -0.56 -10.92
CA TYR A 324 -15.88 -1.26 -11.57
C TYR A 324 -14.56 -0.95 -10.86
N PRO A 325 -13.76 -1.98 -10.52
CA PRO A 325 -12.46 -1.78 -9.90
C PRO A 325 -11.55 -0.98 -10.82
N ILE A 326 -10.66 -0.18 -10.24
CA ILE A 326 -9.51 0.40 -10.95
C ILE A 326 -8.41 -0.66 -11.00
N LYS A 327 -7.85 -0.89 -12.19
CA LYS A 327 -6.79 -1.87 -12.42
C LYS A 327 -5.43 -1.22 -12.65
#